data_AF-A0A945H9Z4-F1
#
_entry.id   AF-A0A945H9Z4-F1
#
_cell.length_a   1.000
_cell.length_b   1.000
_cell.length_c   1.000
_cell.angle_alpha   90.00
_cell.angle_beta   90.00
_cell.angle_gamma   90.00
#
_symmetry.space_group_name_H-M   'P 1'
#
loop_
_entity.id
_entity.type
_entity.pdbx_description
1 polymer ?
#
loop_
_entity_poly.entity_id
_entity_poly.type
_entity_poly.pdbx_seq_one_letter_code
_entity_poly.pdbx_strand_id
1 'polypeptide(L)' 'MSLKAFHLVFIILSILLTLMFGIWGVVNHGSSGKTAELVMGIISLAGTIGLSLYLRYFLNKLKHVSYL' A
#
# COMPACT_ATOMS: atom_id res chain seq x y z
N MET A 1 -8.48 19.93 9.35
CA MET A 1 -8.25 19.14 8.11
C MET A 1 -9.48 18.29 7.85
N SER A 2 -9.96 18.20 6.61
CA SER A 2 -11.12 17.34 6.33
C SER A 2 -10.73 15.89 6.59
N LEU A 3 -11.59 15.14 7.29
CA LEU A 3 -11.37 13.72 7.63
C LEU A 3 -10.97 12.90 6.39
N LYS A 4 -11.47 13.31 5.21
CA LYS A 4 -11.24 12.72 3.90
C LYS A 4 -9.80 12.93 3.40
N ALA A 5 -9.25 14.12 3.58
CA ALA A 5 -7.87 14.43 3.16
C ALA A 5 -6.85 13.64 4.00
N PHE A 6 -7.08 13.53 5.31
CA PHE A 6 -6.23 12.72 6.18
C PHE A 6 -6.26 11.23 5.78
N HIS A 7 -7.46 10.68 5.55
CA HIS A 7 -7.60 9.29 5.10
C HIS A 7 -6.87 9.04 3.76
N LEU A 8 -6.98 9.95 2.80
CA LEU A 8 -6.28 9.84 1.52
C LEU A 8 -4.75 9.74 1.72
N VAL A 9 -4.19 10.67 2.50
CA VAL A 9 -2.74 10.69 2.79
C VAL A 9 -2.32 9.41 3.51
N PHE A 10 -3.12 8.93 4.46
CA PHE A 10 -2.85 7.69 5.19
C PHE A 10 -2.79 6.46 4.26
N ILE A 11 -3.70 6.36 3.29
CA ILE A 11 -3.69 5.27 2.30
C ILE A 11 -2.43 5.35 1.44
N ILE A 12 -2.07 6.54 0.95
CA ILE A 12 -0.86 6.74 0.14
C ILE A 12 0.40 6.35 0.93
N LEU A 13 0.48 6.77 2.20
CA LEU A 13 1.60 6.41 3.09
C LEU A 13 1.68 4.90 3.28
N SER A 14 0.55 4.25 3.51
CA SER A 14 0.46 2.81 3.71
C SER A 14 0.89 2.05 2.44
N ILE A 15 0.51 2.54 1.25
CA ILE A 15 0.98 1.98 -0.03
C ILE A 15 2.50 2.10 -0.11
N LEU A 16 3.08 3.28 0.11
CA LEU A 16 4.53 3.48 0.06
C LEU A 16 5.27 2.52 1.01
N LEU A 17 4.78 2.41 2.24
CA LEU A 17 5.40 1.60 3.28
C LEU A 17 5.37 0.11 2.92
N THR A 18 4.21 -0.39 2.48
CA THR A 18 4.05 -1.79 2.05
C THR A 18 4.83 -2.10 0.77
N LEU A 19 4.99 -1.14 -0.13
CA LEU A 19 5.83 -1.29 -1.33
C LEU A 19 7.31 -1.40 -0.98
N MET A 20 7.82 -0.48 -0.16
CA MET A 20 9.21 -0.52 0.31
C MET A 20 9.49 -1.82 1.06
N PHE A 21 8.60 -2.21 1.97
CA PHE A 21 8.77 -3.43 2.75
C PHE A 21 8.65 -4.70 1.89
N GLY A 22 7.75 -4.70 0.91
CA GLY A 22 7.58 -5.78 -0.06
C GLY A 22 8.83 -5.99 -0.92
N ILE A 23 9.35 -4.91 -1.52
CA ILE A 23 10.59 -4.94 -2.30
C ILE A 23 11.77 -5.38 -1.43
N TRP A 24 11.90 -4.80 -0.24
CA TRP A 24 12.97 -5.14 0.69
C TRP A 24 12.93 -6.62 1.09
N GLY A 25 11.76 -7.16 1.44
CA GLY A 25 11.63 -8.57 1.82
C GLY A 25 11.96 -9.55 0.68
N VAL A 26 11.60 -9.21 -0.56
CA VAL A 26 11.94 -10.02 -1.74
C VAL A 26 13.43 -9.95 -2.08
N VAL A 27 14.04 -8.76 -2.00
CA VAL A 27 15.47 -8.56 -2.30
C VAL A 27 16.36 -9.16 -1.19
N ASN A 28 16.00 -8.99 0.08
CA ASN A 28 16.79 -9.45 1.23
C ASN A 28 16.78 -10.99 1.37
N HIS A 29 15.75 -11.67 0.85
CA HIS A 29 15.68 -13.13 0.84
C HIS A 29 16.90 -13.77 0.17
N GLY A 30 17.45 -13.14 -0.88
CA GLY A 30 18.65 -13.61 -1.58
C GLY A 30 19.92 -13.60 -0.74
N SER A 31 20.00 -12.78 0.32
CA SER A 31 21.16 -12.74 1.24
C SER A 31 20.94 -13.54 2.52
N SER A 32 19.72 -13.58 3.06
CA SER A 32 19.47 -14.16 4.39
C SER A 32 18.98 -15.61 4.35
N GLY A 33 18.50 -16.10 3.19
CA GLY A 33 17.97 -17.47 3.01
C GLY A 33 16.70 -17.77 3.84
N LYS A 34 16.13 -16.78 4.52
CA LYS A 34 14.94 -16.94 5.37
C LYS A 34 13.67 -16.86 4.54
N THR A 35 12.96 -17.97 4.42
CA THR A 35 11.65 -18.06 3.75
C THR A 35 10.62 -17.11 4.37
N ALA A 36 10.74 -16.81 5.66
CA ALA A 36 9.87 -15.87 6.36
C ALA A 36 9.89 -14.46 5.75
N GLU A 37 11.06 -13.98 5.30
CA GLU A 37 11.20 -12.64 4.70
C GLU A 37 10.57 -12.58 3.32
N LEU A 38 10.65 -13.66 2.54
CA LEU A 38 9.98 -13.78 1.25
C LEU A 38 8.46 -13.77 1.40
N VAL A 39 7.93 -14.57 2.34
CA VAL A 39 6.49 -14.64 2.61
C VAL A 39 5.96 -13.27 3.07
N MET A 40 6.66 -12.62 4.00
CA MET A 40 6.34 -11.26 4.45
C MET A 40 6.40 -10.24 3.31
N GLY A 41 7.40 -10.33 2.44
CA GLY A 41 7.54 -9.47 1.26
C GLY A 41 6.38 -9.64 0.28
N ILE A 42 6.01 -10.89 -0.04
CA ILE A 42 4.88 -11.21 -0.91
C ILE A 42 3.56 -10.70 -0.31
N ILE A 43 3.33 -10.91 0.99
CA ILE A 43 2.14 -10.40 1.68
C ILE A 43 2.10 -8.87 1.63
N SER A 44 3.24 -8.19 1.82
CA SER A 44 3.32 -6.72 1.70
C SER A 44 3.03 -6.23 0.27
N LEU A 45 3.53 -6.92 -0.75
CA LEU A 45 3.22 -6.61 -2.14
C LEU A 45 1.73 -6.83 -2.46
N ALA A 46 1.13 -7.91 -1.96
CA ALA A 46 -0.30 -8.13 -2.06
C ALA A 46 -1.10 -7.03 -1.35
N GLY A 47 -0.64 -6.60 -0.16
CA GLY A 47 -1.20 -5.47 0.57
C GLY A 47 -1.13 -4.15 -0.21
N THR A 48 -0.02 -3.91 -0.93
CA THR A 48 0.14 -2.75 -1.82
C THR A 48 -0.94 -2.76 -2.91
N ILE A 49 -1.17 -3.91 -3.56
CA ILE A 49 -2.21 -4.05 -4.59
C ILE A 49 -3.60 -3.78 -3.99
N GLY A 50 -3.91 -4.39 -2.84
CA GLY A 50 -5.17 -4.19 -2.13
C GLY A 50 -5.42 -2.72 -1.77
N LEU A 51 -4.41 -2.04 -1.23
CA LEU A 51 -4.48 -0.61 -0.91
C LEU A 51 -4.61 0.26 -2.16
N SER A 52 -3.95 -0.10 -3.27
CA SER A 52 -4.10 0.61 -4.55
C SER A 52 -5.53 0.51 -5.09
N LEU A 53 -6.16 -0.66 -5.00
CA LEU A 53 -7.56 -0.85 -5.39
C LEU A 53 -8.50 -0.07 -4.46
N TYR A 54 -8.24 -0.09 -3.15
CA TYR A 54 -8.99 0.70 -2.18
C TYR A 54 -8.86 2.20 -2.44
N LEU A 55 -7.66 2.69 -2.75
CA LEU A 55 -7.41 4.08 -3.12
C LEU A 55 -8.20 4.46 -4.37
N ARG A 56 -8.21 3.62 -5.42
CA ARG A 56 -9.02 3.83 -6.62
C ARG A 56 -10.51 3.88 -6.32
N TYR A 57 -11.00 2.96 -5.48
CA TYR A 57 -12.40 2.96 -5.05
C TYR A 57 -12.76 4.23 -4.27
N PHE A 58 -11.91 4.63 -3.33
CA PHE A 58 -12.08 5.86 -2.55
C PHE A 58 -12.07 7.10 -3.43
N LEU A 59 -11.13 7.21 -4.38
CA LEU A 59 -11.08 8.29 -5.37
C LEU A 59 -12.30 8.30 -6.27
N ASN A 60 -12.77 7.15 -6.75
CA ASN A 60 -13.99 7.06 -7.55
C ASN A 60 -15.24 7.47 -6.76
N LYS A 61 -15.30 7.13 -5.47
CA LYS A 61 -16.39 7.55 -4.58
C LYS A 61 -16.39 9.06 -4.33
N LEU A 62 -15.21 9.68 -4.29
CA LEU A 62 -15.08 11.14 -4.18
C LEU A 62 -15.27 11.86 -5.53
N LYS A 63 -15.00 11.21 -6.67
CA LYS A 63 -15.23 11.80 -8.01
C LYS A 63 -16.68 12.19 -8.28
N HIS A 64 -17.65 11.49 -7.69
CA HIS A 64 -19.08 11.86 -7.79
C HIS A 64 -19.47 13.02 -6.87
N VAL A 65 -18.61 13.39 -5.93
CA VAL A 65 -18.82 14.53 -5.03
C VAL A 65 -18.01 15.67 -5.61
N SER A 66 -18.60 16.35 -6.60
CA SER A 66 -18.10 17.61 -7.17
C SER A 66 -17.91 18.63 -6.06
N TYR A 67 -16.71 18.70 -5.52
CA TYR A 67 -16.26 19.76 -4.60
C TYR A 67 -14.83 20.21 -4.92
N LEU A 68 -14.43 19.99 -6.18
CA LEU A 68 -13.38 20.76 -6.85
C LEU A 68 -14.08 21.79 -7.73
#